data_AF-A0A1I5SCG0-F1
#
_entry.id   AF-A0A1I5SCG0-F1
#
_cell.length_a   1.000
_cell.length_b   1.000
_cell.length_c   1.000
_cell.angle_alpha   90.00
_cell.angle_beta   90.00
_cell.angle_gamma   90.00
#
_symmetry.space_group_name_H-M   'P 1'
#
loop_
_entity.id
_entity.type
_entity.pdbx_description
1 polymer ?
#
loop_
_entity_poly.entity_id
_entity_poly.type
_entity_poly.pdbx_seq_one_letter_code
_entity_poly.pdbx_strand_id
1 'polypeptide(L)'
;MKTSLPLTLLALTLLFALSVSAQSKKFFAVTGEQFGSTNWVAFRQADLNTKNIRTLYIPAAVNEAVYDAISGAQIINVDAKTETISTLQNCGCINSRMVAAIAYDAKNNRLYYTQMLGSQLRYLDLNSTTPKAYSVTTQLLKNFKNAAGEASVITRMVIASDGNGYALTNDNEHLIRFSTGKQTKITDLGRLLDAPANGDKSVRTQFTSWGGDMIADASGNLYLFTMMRQVYKINPNTRLATFLGEIKNIPQDYNINAAMVEDAEHVIVGSSTQTTGYYRVNLTTLQAAIISTAEQVYNVSDFANGNFAFDNRTDAIAKTLETSTVSAYPNPVTTGRLQIQFSNFKNGKYIIMLSETGGKTILKKEVKISGSQTENISVSAAAGAYLVSVINANGETVYSNKIIVSKD
;
A
#
# COMPACT_ATOMS: atom_id res chain seq x y z
N MET A 1 49.57 -46.69 25.69
CA MET A 1 49.99 -45.34 25.25
C MET A 1 49.19 -45.00 24.00
N LYS A 2 48.57 -43.81 23.97
CA LYS A 2 47.72 -43.24 22.89
C LYS A 2 46.31 -43.82 22.80
N THR A 3 45.23 -43.05 22.65
CA THR A 3 44.95 -41.61 22.79
C THR A 3 43.43 -41.52 22.75
N SER A 4 42.81 -40.96 23.78
CA SER A 4 41.40 -40.60 23.81
C SER A 4 41.14 -39.45 22.82
N LEU A 5 40.21 -39.64 21.89
CA LEU A 5 39.74 -38.60 20.98
C LEU A 5 38.73 -37.70 21.71
N PRO A 6 38.86 -36.36 21.69
CA PRO A 6 37.88 -35.48 22.31
C PRO A 6 36.71 -35.23 21.36
N LEU A 7 35.51 -35.30 21.95
CA LEU A 7 34.23 -34.98 21.35
C LEU A 7 34.09 -33.44 21.27
N THR A 8 34.46 -32.83 20.15
CA THR A 8 34.17 -31.40 19.89
C THR A 8 32.76 -31.26 19.33
N LEU A 9 31.84 -30.83 20.20
CA LEU A 9 30.50 -30.37 19.89
C LEU A 9 30.60 -29.03 19.14
N LEU A 10 30.43 -29.04 17.81
CA LEU A 10 30.34 -27.83 17.00
C LEU A 10 28.91 -27.28 17.11
N ALA A 11 28.67 -26.40 18.09
CA ALA A 11 27.46 -25.60 18.16
C ALA A 11 27.53 -24.50 17.08
N LEU A 12 26.99 -24.81 15.89
CA LEU A 12 26.80 -23.83 14.83
C LEU A 12 25.53 -23.03 15.13
N THR A 13 25.67 -21.95 15.89
CA THR A 13 24.60 -20.94 16.03
C THR A 13 24.50 -20.14 14.74
N LEU A 14 23.57 -20.55 13.85
CA LEU A 14 23.09 -19.69 12.77
C LEU A 14 22.36 -18.48 13.40
N LEU A 15 23.07 -17.36 13.52
CA LEU A 15 22.45 -16.05 13.68
C LEU A 15 21.78 -15.70 12.34
N PHE A 16 20.49 -16.01 12.22
CA PHE A 16 19.66 -15.36 11.21
C PHE A 16 19.62 -13.88 11.54
N ALA A 17 20.36 -13.08 10.77
CA ALA A 17 20.10 -11.65 10.68
C ALA A 17 18.69 -11.48 10.13
N LEU A 18 17.71 -11.24 11.00
CA LEU A 18 16.42 -10.70 10.61
C LEU A 18 16.67 -9.28 10.11
N SER A 19 17.02 -9.14 8.84
CA SER A 19 16.85 -7.88 8.13
C SER A 19 15.36 -7.62 8.04
N VAL A 20 14.85 -6.85 9.01
CA VAL A 20 13.53 -6.23 8.93
C VAL A 20 13.61 -5.20 7.79
N SER A 21 13.32 -5.63 6.57
CA SER A 21 12.97 -4.69 5.52
C SER A 21 11.67 -4.02 5.95
N ALA A 22 11.73 -2.72 6.24
CA ALA A 22 10.53 -1.90 6.19
C ALA A 22 9.85 -2.20 4.85
N GLN A 23 8.60 -2.70 4.90
CA GLN A 23 7.87 -3.00 3.68
C GLN A 23 7.79 -1.71 2.86
N SER A 24 8.23 -1.78 1.61
CA SER A 24 8.09 -0.67 0.67
C SER A 24 6.60 -0.34 0.56
N LYS A 25 6.22 0.88 0.93
CA LYS A 25 4.87 1.42 0.69
C LYS A 25 4.73 1.84 -0.77
N LYS A 26 5.22 0.99 -1.66
CA LYS A 26 5.19 1.19 -3.10
C LYS A 26 3.79 0.96 -3.61
N PHE A 27 3.35 1.86 -4.46
CA PHE A 27 2.08 1.79 -5.14
C PHE A 27 2.24 2.22 -6.59
N PHE A 28 1.19 1.97 -7.34
CA PHE A 28 1.09 2.27 -8.76
C PHE A 28 -0.12 3.14 -8.99
N ALA A 29 -0.04 3.97 -10.02
CA ALA A 29 -1.11 4.88 -10.39
C ALA A 29 -1.23 4.95 -11.90
N VAL A 30 -2.46 5.15 -12.36
CA VAL A 30 -2.71 5.66 -13.71
C VAL A 30 -3.05 7.15 -13.61
N THR A 31 -2.33 7.96 -14.38
CA THR A 31 -2.47 9.42 -14.36
C THR A 31 -2.46 9.97 -15.78
N GLY A 32 -2.62 11.29 -15.91
CA GLY A 32 -2.14 12.01 -17.09
C GLY A 32 -0.62 12.19 -17.12
N GLU A 33 -0.12 12.68 -18.26
CA GLU A 33 1.31 12.98 -18.43
C GLU A 33 1.74 14.19 -17.56
N GLN A 34 0.81 15.12 -17.31
CA GLN A 34 0.99 16.33 -16.53
C GLN A 34 -0.04 16.43 -15.40
N PHE A 35 0.24 17.25 -14.38
CA PHE A 35 -0.74 17.62 -13.35
C PHE A 35 -1.98 18.26 -14.00
N GLY A 36 -3.18 18.01 -13.47
CA GLY A 36 -4.42 18.55 -14.05
C GLY A 36 -4.96 17.75 -15.24
N SER A 37 -4.17 16.86 -15.85
CA SER A 37 -4.58 16.14 -17.06
C SER A 37 -5.50 14.95 -16.74
N THR A 38 -6.64 14.93 -17.42
CA THR A 38 -7.63 13.84 -17.38
C THR A 38 -7.43 12.80 -18.48
N ASN A 39 -6.35 12.90 -19.26
CA ASN A 39 -6.01 11.90 -20.26
C ASN A 39 -5.20 10.77 -19.60
N TRP A 40 -5.88 9.72 -19.13
CA TRP A 40 -5.29 8.67 -18.27
C TRP A 40 -4.45 7.64 -19.04
N VAL A 41 -3.25 8.06 -19.44
CA VAL A 41 -2.33 7.32 -20.31
C VAL A 41 -0.92 7.14 -19.73
N ALA A 42 -0.64 7.64 -18.53
CA ALA A 42 0.64 7.44 -17.87
C ALA A 42 0.53 6.35 -16.80
N PHE A 43 1.49 5.44 -16.77
CA PHE A 43 1.67 4.52 -15.63
C PHE A 43 2.81 5.03 -14.76
N ARG A 44 2.55 5.14 -13.46
CA ARG A 44 3.53 5.60 -12.48
C ARG A 44 3.68 4.59 -11.36
N GLN A 45 4.88 4.57 -10.80
CA GLN A 45 5.18 3.92 -9.55
C GLN A 45 5.59 5.00 -8.55
N ALA A 46 5.11 4.95 -7.33
CA ALA A 46 5.53 5.84 -6.26
C ALA A 46 5.72 5.06 -4.96
N ASP A 47 6.33 5.69 -3.97
CA ASP A 47 6.49 5.15 -2.62
C ASP A 47 6.01 6.20 -1.60
N LEU A 48 5.09 5.80 -0.72
CA LEU A 48 4.44 6.73 0.23
C LEU A 48 5.43 7.35 1.24
N ASN A 49 6.54 6.68 1.54
CA ASN A 49 7.52 7.16 2.52
C ASN A 49 8.49 8.15 1.87
N THR A 50 9.04 7.78 0.71
CA THR A 50 10.08 8.58 0.04
C THR A 50 9.52 9.69 -0.83
N LYS A 51 8.24 9.60 -1.22
CA LYS A 51 7.58 10.49 -2.21
C LYS A 51 8.23 10.47 -3.59
N ASN A 52 9.13 9.52 -3.86
CA ASN A 52 9.74 9.36 -5.17
C ASN A 52 8.71 8.81 -6.16
N ILE A 53 8.58 9.48 -7.31
CA ILE A 53 7.73 9.05 -8.41
C ILE A 53 8.61 8.62 -9.58
N ARG A 54 8.41 7.39 -10.04
CA ARG A 54 9.01 6.83 -11.25
C ARG A 54 7.94 6.70 -12.33
N THR A 55 8.19 7.27 -13.50
CA THR A 55 7.39 7.00 -14.70
C THR A 55 7.72 5.60 -15.21
N LEU A 56 6.72 4.74 -15.27
CA LEU A 56 6.84 3.40 -15.85
C LEU A 56 6.60 3.44 -17.36
N TYR A 57 5.67 4.30 -17.79
CA TYR A 57 5.30 4.46 -19.18
C TYR A 57 4.55 5.78 -19.40
N ILE A 58 4.82 6.44 -20.54
CA ILE A 58 4.02 7.51 -21.15
C ILE A 58 4.02 7.32 -22.68
N PRO A 59 2.95 7.68 -23.42
CA PRO A 59 2.87 7.47 -24.88
C PRO A 59 3.93 8.21 -25.70
N ALA A 60 4.49 9.32 -25.19
CA ALA A 60 5.55 10.06 -25.86
C ALA A 60 6.87 9.28 -26.05
N ALA A 61 6.98 8.07 -25.48
CA ALA A 61 8.15 7.20 -25.67
C ALA A 61 8.13 6.50 -27.05
N VAL A 62 9.21 6.66 -27.81
CA VAL A 62 9.37 6.01 -29.13
C VAL A 62 9.47 4.49 -28.97
N ASN A 63 8.73 3.74 -29.79
CA ASN A 63 8.68 2.27 -29.88
C ASN A 63 7.75 1.55 -28.86
N GLU A 64 6.45 1.86 -28.89
CA GLU A 64 5.44 1.01 -28.23
C GLU A 64 5.44 -0.41 -28.82
N ALA A 65 5.53 -1.41 -27.96
CA ALA A 65 5.37 -2.80 -28.33
C ALA A 65 4.58 -3.56 -27.26
N VAL A 66 3.57 -4.29 -27.71
CA VAL A 66 2.82 -5.24 -26.89
C VAL A 66 3.13 -6.64 -27.38
N TYR A 67 3.34 -7.57 -26.45
CA TYR A 67 3.65 -8.96 -26.74
C TYR A 67 2.50 -9.87 -26.33
N ASP A 68 2.33 -10.97 -27.03
CA ASP A 68 1.42 -12.04 -26.65
C ASP A 68 1.90 -12.71 -25.36
N ALA A 69 1.02 -12.85 -24.37
CA ALA A 69 1.39 -13.34 -23.04
C ALA A 69 1.81 -14.82 -23.00
N ILE A 70 1.49 -15.62 -24.03
CA ILE A 70 1.81 -17.06 -24.08
C ILE A 70 3.00 -17.32 -24.99
N SER A 71 2.91 -16.89 -26.24
CA SER A 71 3.94 -17.11 -27.26
C SER A 71 5.12 -16.15 -27.12
N GLY A 72 4.94 -14.99 -26.49
CA GLY A 72 5.94 -13.93 -26.44
C GLY A 72 6.16 -13.20 -27.77
N ALA A 73 5.39 -13.53 -28.81
CA ALA A 73 5.47 -12.86 -30.10
C ALA A 73 4.96 -11.41 -29.98
N GLN A 74 5.58 -10.47 -30.71
CA GLN A 74 5.09 -9.10 -30.77
C GLN A 74 3.73 -9.07 -31.50
N ILE A 75 2.76 -8.37 -30.92
CA ILE A 75 1.47 -8.09 -31.52
C ILE A 75 1.65 -6.89 -32.45
N ILE A 76 1.58 -7.13 -33.76
CA ILE A 76 1.67 -6.11 -34.79
C ILE A 76 0.24 -5.68 -35.15
N ASN A 77 0.01 -4.36 -35.26
CA ASN A 77 -1.28 -3.83 -35.71
C ASN A 77 -1.64 -4.41 -37.09
N VAL A 78 -2.88 -4.88 -37.24
CA VAL A 78 -3.46 -5.15 -38.55
C VAL A 78 -3.95 -3.82 -39.11
N ASP A 79 -3.67 -3.57 -40.40
CA ASP A 79 -3.79 -2.29 -41.10
C ASP A 79 -5.09 -1.49 -40.80
N ALA A 80 -4.95 -0.18 -40.61
CA ALA A 80 -5.99 0.74 -40.10
C ALA A 80 -7.17 1.00 -41.08
N LYS A 81 -7.19 0.34 -42.24
CA LYS A 81 -8.19 0.56 -43.30
C LYS A 81 -9.41 -0.35 -43.22
N THR A 82 -9.43 -1.32 -42.30
CA THR A 82 -10.53 -2.28 -42.14
C THR A 82 -11.03 -2.33 -40.70
N GLU A 83 -11.35 -1.17 -40.12
CA GLU A 83 -11.85 -1.06 -38.75
C GLU A 83 -13.19 -1.79 -38.56
N THR A 84 -13.08 -3.03 -38.11
CA THR A 84 -14.18 -3.80 -37.51
C THR A 84 -13.90 -3.98 -36.02
N ILE A 85 -14.92 -4.22 -35.19
CA ILE A 85 -14.75 -4.38 -33.73
C ILE A 85 -13.68 -5.44 -33.37
N SER A 86 -13.45 -6.44 -34.22
CA SER A 86 -12.38 -7.44 -34.08
C SER A 86 -10.96 -6.86 -34.24
N THR A 87 -10.76 -5.82 -35.05
CA THR A 87 -9.46 -5.12 -35.19
C THR A 87 -9.15 -4.20 -34.00
N LEU A 88 -10.18 -3.72 -33.30
CA LEU A 88 -10.01 -2.91 -32.08
C LEU A 88 -9.49 -3.75 -30.90
N GLN A 89 -9.63 -5.07 -30.94
CA GLN A 89 -9.17 -5.95 -29.86
C GLN A 89 -7.65 -6.12 -29.86
N ASN A 90 -6.97 -5.99 -31.02
CA ASN A 90 -5.53 -6.26 -31.17
C ASN A 90 -4.70 -4.99 -31.44
N CYS A 91 -4.93 -3.91 -30.70
CA CYS A 91 -4.02 -2.76 -30.75
C CYS A 91 -2.66 -3.14 -30.14
N GLY A 92 -1.59 -3.03 -30.92
CA GLY A 92 -0.18 -3.12 -30.50
C GLY A 92 0.30 -1.91 -29.69
N CYS A 93 -0.61 -0.97 -29.39
CA CYS A 93 -0.39 0.14 -28.47
C CYS A 93 -0.53 -0.30 -27.01
N ILE A 94 0.21 0.32 -26.09
CA ILE A 94 0.16 -0.06 -24.66
C ILE A 94 -1.16 0.39 -24.02
N ASN A 95 -1.53 1.66 -24.16
CA ASN A 95 -2.70 2.24 -23.49
C ASN A 95 -3.30 3.50 -24.16
N SER A 96 -3.15 3.68 -25.48
CA SER A 96 -3.64 4.88 -26.19
C SER A 96 -5.16 5.11 -26.13
N ARG A 97 -5.93 4.18 -25.54
CA ARG A 97 -7.38 4.30 -25.30
C ARG A 97 -7.75 4.45 -23.83
N MET A 98 -6.84 5.07 -23.06
CA MET A 98 -6.95 5.33 -21.63
C MET A 98 -7.09 4.06 -20.78
N VAL A 99 -6.69 4.18 -19.51
CA VAL A 99 -6.83 3.12 -18.51
C VAL A 99 -7.50 3.72 -17.28
N ALA A 100 -8.46 2.98 -16.75
CA ALA A 100 -9.20 3.33 -15.53
C ALA A 100 -9.25 2.14 -14.56
N ALA A 101 -8.40 1.13 -14.77
CA ALA A 101 -8.42 -0.13 -14.04
C ALA A 101 -7.03 -0.76 -14.04
N ILE A 102 -6.33 -0.78 -12.90
CA ILE A 102 -5.06 -1.47 -12.69
C ILE A 102 -5.09 -2.36 -11.46
N ALA A 103 -4.33 -3.45 -11.48
CA ALA A 103 -4.19 -4.34 -10.32
C ALA A 103 -2.76 -4.85 -10.19
N TYR A 104 -2.16 -4.69 -9.01
CA TYR A 104 -0.78 -5.10 -8.78
C TYR A 104 -0.70 -6.53 -8.26
N ASP A 105 -0.07 -7.39 -9.06
CA ASP A 105 0.30 -8.75 -8.67
C ASP A 105 1.72 -8.73 -8.09
N ALA A 106 1.81 -8.65 -6.76
CA ALA A 106 3.07 -8.66 -6.04
C ALA A 106 3.87 -9.95 -6.24
N LYS A 107 3.20 -11.10 -6.47
CA LYS A 107 3.86 -12.40 -6.60
C LYS A 107 4.67 -12.50 -7.88
N ASN A 108 4.13 -12.02 -8.99
CA ASN A 108 4.82 -12.05 -10.28
C ASN A 108 5.44 -10.68 -10.66
N ASN A 109 5.26 -9.67 -9.81
CA ASN A 109 5.67 -8.29 -10.02
C ASN A 109 5.15 -7.74 -11.36
N ARG A 110 3.82 -7.82 -11.52
CA ARG A 110 3.10 -7.39 -12.74
C ARG A 110 2.01 -6.40 -12.39
N LEU A 111 1.82 -5.41 -13.25
CA LEU A 111 0.68 -4.50 -13.17
C LEU A 111 -0.33 -4.85 -14.25
N TYR A 112 -1.41 -5.54 -13.85
CA TYR A 112 -2.51 -5.90 -14.74
C TYR A 112 -3.37 -4.68 -15.05
N TYR A 113 -3.94 -4.62 -16.25
CA TYR A 113 -4.81 -3.54 -16.68
C TYR A 113 -5.68 -3.95 -17.87
N THR A 114 -6.67 -3.11 -18.18
CA THR A 114 -7.37 -3.13 -19.47
C THR A 114 -7.56 -1.70 -19.96
N GLN A 115 -7.55 -1.52 -21.28
CA GLN A 115 -7.94 -0.23 -21.86
C GLN A 115 -9.45 -0.04 -21.73
N MET A 116 -9.92 1.20 -21.59
CA MET A 116 -11.35 1.49 -21.37
C MET A 116 -12.24 0.94 -22.51
N LEU A 117 -11.80 1.12 -23.76
CA LEU A 117 -12.44 0.61 -24.97
C LEU A 117 -11.92 -0.79 -25.40
N GLY A 118 -11.00 -1.37 -24.63
CA GLY A 118 -10.44 -2.69 -24.88
C GLY A 118 -11.28 -3.82 -24.25
N SER A 119 -11.00 -5.04 -24.67
CA SER A 119 -11.60 -6.27 -24.10
C SER A 119 -10.56 -7.28 -23.62
N GLN A 120 -9.27 -6.99 -23.77
CA GLN A 120 -8.17 -7.87 -23.37
C GLN A 120 -7.66 -7.54 -21.98
N LEU A 121 -7.33 -8.57 -21.19
CA LEU A 121 -6.51 -8.40 -20.01
C LEU A 121 -5.05 -8.21 -20.46
N ARG A 122 -4.40 -7.17 -19.96
CA ARG A 122 -3.00 -6.85 -20.25
C ARG A 122 -2.21 -6.75 -18.97
N TYR A 123 -0.89 -6.77 -19.06
CA TYR A 123 -0.03 -6.43 -17.94
C TYR A 123 1.27 -5.77 -18.36
N LEU A 124 1.80 -4.91 -17.50
CA LEU A 124 3.20 -4.50 -17.53
C LEU A 124 4.02 -5.47 -16.68
N ASP A 125 5.06 -6.06 -17.25
CA ASP A 125 6.08 -6.80 -16.50
C ASP A 125 7.07 -5.81 -15.89
N LEU A 126 7.13 -5.75 -14.56
CA LEU A 126 7.90 -4.76 -13.81
C LEU A 126 9.26 -5.30 -13.34
N ASN A 127 9.67 -6.48 -13.79
CA ASN A 127 10.96 -7.08 -13.41
C ASN A 127 12.15 -6.43 -14.14
N SER A 128 11.89 -5.56 -15.12
CA SER A 128 12.88 -4.79 -15.89
C SER A 128 12.85 -3.31 -15.50
N THR A 129 13.97 -2.61 -15.72
CA THR A 129 14.05 -1.13 -15.62
C THR A 129 13.14 -0.43 -16.62
N THR A 130 12.89 -1.04 -17.78
CA THR A 130 11.87 -0.63 -18.74
C THR A 130 10.80 -1.70 -18.79
N PRO A 131 9.59 -1.46 -18.25
CA PRO A 131 8.52 -2.44 -18.26
C PRO A 131 8.15 -2.87 -19.68
N LYS A 132 7.85 -4.16 -19.86
CA LYS A 132 7.33 -4.70 -21.12
C LYS A 132 5.84 -4.94 -21.00
N ALA A 133 5.07 -4.58 -22.03
CA ALA A 133 3.63 -4.79 -22.04
C ALA A 133 3.27 -6.12 -22.70
N TYR A 134 2.37 -6.86 -22.08
CA TYR A 134 1.85 -8.12 -22.58
C TYR A 134 0.33 -8.10 -22.65
N SER A 135 -0.24 -8.83 -23.61
CA SER A 135 -1.69 -9.02 -23.75
C SER A 135 -2.05 -10.50 -23.67
N VAL A 136 -3.09 -10.83 -22.89
CA VAL A 136 -3.70 -12.16 -22.86
C VAL A 136 -4.65 -12.27 -24.05
N THR A 137 -4.26 -13.06 -25.05
CA THR A 137 -5.00 -13.19 -26.32
C THR A 137 -5.87 -14.44 -26.38
N THR A 138 -5.62 -15.43 -25.52
CA THR A 138 -6.38 -16.69 -25.49
C THR A 138 -7.78 -16.54 -24.94
N GLN A 139 -8.04 -15.47 -24.18
CA GLN A 139 -9.34 -15.19 -23.61
C GLN A 139 -9.54 -13.70 -23.42
N LEU A 140 -10.76 -13.22 -23.72
CA LEU A 140 -11.16 -11.83 -23.47
C LEU A 140 -11.54 -11.64 -22.00
N LEU A 141 -11.12 -10.51 -21.44
CA LEU A 141 -11.60 -10.01 -20.15
C LEU A 141 -13.07 -9.60 -20.25
N LYS A 142 -13.43 -8.87 -21.30
CA LYS A 142 -14.83 -8.55 -21.63
C LYS A 142 -15.34 -9.56 -22.68
N ASN A 143 -15.99 -10.63 -22.23
CA ASN A 143 -16.60 -11.63 -23.13
C ASN A 143 -18.13 -11.48 -23.25
N PHE A 144 -18.70 -10.43 -22.66
CA PHE A 144 -20.13 -10.10 -22.68
C PHE A 144 -20.46 -9.03 -23.72
N LYS A 145 -21.76 -8.82 -23.96
CA LYS A 145 -22.25 -7.77 -24.85
C LYS A 145 -22.06 -6.40 -24.19
N ASN A 146 -21.33 -5.49 -24.85
CA ASN A 146 -21.19 -4.12 -24.36
C ASN A 146 -22.55 -3.41 -24.33
N ALA A 147 -22.85 -2.77 -23.20
CA ALA A 147 -23.90 -1.79 -23.05
C ALA A 147 -23.48 -0.45 -23.69
N ALA A 148 -24.46 0.44 -23.91
CA ALA A 148 -24.21 1.76 -24.46
C ALA A 148 -23.45 2.67 -23.48
N GLY A 149 -22.71 3.63 -24.02
CA GLY A 149 -21.94 4.58 -23.23
C GLY A 149 -20.80 3.91 -22.45
N GLU A 150 -20.61 4.34 -21.21
CA GLU A 150 -19.50 3.91 -20.35
C GLU A 150 -19.82 2.74 -19.43
N ALA A 151 -21.05 2.21 -19.47
CA ALA A 151 -21.53 1.16 -18.55
C ALA A 151 -20.60 -0.08 -18.52
N SER A 152 -20.18 -0.55 -19.70
CA SER A 152 -19.29 -1.71 -19.86
C SER A 152 -17.79 -1.39 -19.80
N VAL A 153 -17.41 -0.16 -19.46
CA VAL A 153 -16.00 0.16 -19.17
C VAL A 153 -15.63 -0.55 -17.86
N ILE A 154 -14.46 -1.18 -17.81
CA ILE A 154 -13.94 -1.71 -16.54
C ILE A 154 -13.20 -0.56 -15.88
N THR A 155 -13.68 -0.13 -14.72
CA THR A 155 -13.16 1.02 -13.98
C THR A 155 -12.62 0.65 -12.59
N ARG A 156 -12.64 -0.63 -12.22
CA ARG A 156 -12.03 -1.13 -10.98
C ARG A 156 -11.32 -2.43 -11.24
N MET A 157 -10.13 -2.60 -10.68
CA MET A 157 -9.43 -3.88 -10.68
C MET A 157 -8.60 -4.04 -9.41
N VAL A 158 -8.50 -5.26 -8.87
CA VAL A 158 -7.64 -5.54 -7.71
C VAL A 158 -7.14 -6.97 -7.76
N ILE A 159 -5.94 -7.24 -7.24
CA ILE A 159 -5.52 -8.60 -6.88
C ILE A 159 -5.90 -8.82 -5.41
N ALA A 160 -6.74 -9.81 -5.14
CA ALA A 160 -7.21 -10.11 -3.80
C ALA A 160 -6.30 -11.11 -3.06
N SER A 161 -6.57 -11.31 -1.78
CA SER A 161 -5.79 -12.17 -0.88
C SER A 161 -5.86 -13.67 -1.23
N ASP A 162 -6.82 -14.09 -2.05
CA ASP A 162 -6.88 -15.43 -2.64
C ASP A 162 -5.91 -15.62 -3.83
N GLY A 163 -5.21 -14.56 -4.23
CA GLY A 163 -4.27 -14.54 -5.35
C GLY A 163 -4.92 -14.37 -6.72
N ASN A 164 -6.25 -14.24 -6.79
CA ASN A 164 -6.96 -13.93 -8.04
C ASN A 164 -7.09 -12.42 -8.22
N GLY A 165 -7.14 -12.00 -9.48
CA GLY A 165 -7.59 -10.68 -9.85
C GLY A 165 -9.10 -10.61 -9.99
N TYR A 166 -9.67 -9.46 -9.65
CA TYR A 166 -11.07 -9.13 -9.81
C TYR A 166 -11.18 -7.80 -10.55
N ALA A 167 -11.98 -7.77 -11.61
CA ALA A 167 -12.30 -6.59 -12.40
C ALA A 167 -13.81 -6.34 -12.35
N LEU A 168 -14.23 -5.08 -12.39
CA LEU A 168 -15.65 -4.72 -12.30
C LEU A 168 -16.02 -3.66 -13.34
N THR A 169 -17.11 -3.91 -14.08
CA THR A 169 -17.67 -2.92 -15.02
C THR A 169 -18.23 -1.72 -14.28
N ASN A 170 -18.30 -0.57 -14.96
CA ASN A 170 -18.72 0.71 -14.41
C ASN A 170 -20.11 0.60 -13.74
N ASP A 171 -21.01 -0.12 -14.43
CA ASP A 171 -22.39 -0.42 -14.02
C ASP A 171 -22.55 -1.53 -12.98
N ASN A 172 -21.45 -2.21 -12.63
CA ASN A 172 -21.42 -3.32 -11.68
C ASN A 172 -22.23 -4.57 -12.12
N GLU A 173 -22.51 -4.70 -13.43
CA GLU A 173 -23.19 -5.88 -14.02
C GLU A 173 -22.25 -7.07 -14.26
N HIS A 174 -20.94 -6.86 -14.27
CA HIS A 174 -19.95 -7.93 -14.50
C HIS A 174 -18.79 -7.85 -13.52
N LEU A 175 -18.82 -8.66 -12.46
CA LEU A 175 -17.65 -8.97 -11.64
C LEU A 175 -16.87 -10.10 -12.31
N ILE A 176 -15.67 -9.82 -12.78
CA ILE A 176 -14.87 -10.75 -13.58
C ILE A 176 -13.66 -11.18 -12.75
N ARG A 177 -13.50 -12.48 -12.54
CA ARG A 177 -12.34 -13.07 -11.87
C ARG A 177 -11.31 -13.53 -12.89
N PHE A 178 -10.03 -13.27 -12.65
CA PHE A 178 -8.93 -13.80 -13.45
C PHE A 178 -7.79 -14.36 -12.60
N SER A 179 -7.13 -15.42 -13.07
CA SER A 179 -5.90 -15.93 -12.44
C SER A 179 -4.67 -15.19 -12.97
N THR A 180 -3.64 -15.03 -12.14
CA THR A 180 -2.36 -14.45 -12.56
C THR A 180 -1.37 -15.52 -13.03
N GLY A 181 -0.24 -15.11 -13.60
CA GLY A 181 0.82 -16.02 -14.06
C GLY A 181 0.76 -16.39 -15.55
N LYS A 182 1.16 -17.61 -15.91
CA LYS A 182 1.32 -18.06 -17.31
C LYS A 182 0.03 -18.60 -17.95
N GLN A 183 -0.89 -19.12 -17.15
CA GLN A 183 -2.17 -19.68 -17.62
C GLN A 183 -3.32 -18.88 -17.03
N THR A 184 -3.54 -17.68 -17.57
CA THR A 184 -4.65 -16.82 -17.18
C THR A 184 -5.97 -17.51 -17.54
N LYS A 185 -6.80 -17.77 -16.54
CA LYS A 185 -8.20 -18.16 -16.69
C LYS A 185 -9.05 -16.96 -16.32
N ILE A 186 -10.03 -16.63 -17.15
CA ILE A 186 -10.98 -15.54 -16.91
C ILE A 186 -12.38 -16.14 -16.74
N THR A 187 -13.13 -15.65 -15.76
CA THR A 187 -14.51 -16.07 -15.52
C THR A 187 -15.34 -14.85 -15.16
N ASP A 188 -16.37 -14.56 -15.95
CA ASP A 188 -17.39 -13.60 -15.57
C ASP A 188 -18.27 -14.23 -14.49
N LEU A 189 -18.20 -13.69 -13.27
CA LEU A 189 -19.03 -14.12 -12.18
C LEU A 189 -20.43 -13.50 -12.29
N GLY A 190 -20.65 -12.46 -13.10
CA GLY A 190 -21.91 -11.76 -13.28
C GLY A 190 -22.12 -10.60 -12.29
N ARG A 191 -23.35 -10.08 -12.26
CA ARG A 191 -23.67 -8.82 -11.57
C ARG A 191 -23.50 -8.87 -10.06
N LEU A 192 -23.16 -7.72 -9.49
CA LEU A 192 -23.27 -7.51 -8.06
C LEU A 192 -24.74 -7.45 -7.65
N LEU A 193 -25.04 -7.98 -6.48
CA LEU A 193 -26.37 -8.04 -5.88
C LEU A 193 -26.41 -7.16 -4.64
N ASP A 194 -27.52 -6.47 -4.42
CA ASP A 194 -27.69 -5.66 -3.22
C ASP A 194 -27.95 -6.58 -2.00
N ALA A 195 -27.21 -6.38 -0.92
CA ALA A 195 -27.51 -7.09 0.32
C ALA A 195 -28.87 -6.62 0.86
N PRO A 196 -29.69 -7.52 1.46
CA PRO A 196 -31.00 -7.13 2.00
C PRO A 196 -30.96 -5.97 2.99
N ALA A 197 -29.86 -5.83 3.73
CA ALA A 197 -29.66 -4.77 4.71
C ALA A 197 -29.40 -3.38 4.11
N ASN A 198 -29.21 -3.26 2.79
CA ASN A 198 -28.89 -1.98 2.15
C ASN A 198 -30.08 -1.00 2.11
N GLY A 199 -31.31 -1.47 2.29
CA GLY A 199 -32.50 -0.64 2.13
C GLY A 199 -32.63 -0.11 0.71
N ASP A 200 -32.63 1.22 0.56
CA ASP A 200 -32.75 1.92 -0.72
C ASP A 200 -31.42 2.05 -1.49
N LYS A 201 -30.29 1.68 -0.88
CA LYS A 201 -28.96 1.84 -1.47
C LYS A 201 -28.66 0.68 -2.42
N SER A 202 -28.60 0.99 -3.72
CA SER A 202 -28.20 0.00 -4.71
C SER A 202 -26.78 0.26 -5.22
N VAL A 203 -25.98 -0.81 -5.27
CA VAL A 203 -24.66 -0.82 -5.89
C VAL A 203 -24.74 -0.63 -7.41
N ARG A 204 -25.92 -0.65 -8.05
CA ARG A 204 -26.07 -0.53 -9.51
C ARG A 204 -26.64 0.81 -9.99
N THR A 205 -26.96 1.73 -9.07
CA THR A 205 -27.50 3.05 -9.43
C THR A 205 -26.43 3.92 -10.09
N GLN A 206 -26.70 4.40 -11.32
CA GLN A 206 -25.76 5.19 -12.12
C GLN A 206 -25.19 6.41 -11.38
N PHE A 207 -26.04 7.23 -10.78
CA PHE A 207 -25.63 8.50 -10.19
C PHE A 207 -24.97 8.39 -8.81
N THR A 208 -24.87 7.18 -8.23
CA THR A 208 -24.27 6.99 -6.90
C THR A 208 -23.20 5.92 -6.87
N SER A 209 -23.22 4.98 -7.82
CA SER A 209 -22.47 3.72 -7.73
C SER A 209 -21.58 3.44 -8.93
N TRP A 210 -21.63 4.27 -9.98
CA TRP A 210 -20.68 4.23 -11.09
C TRP A 210 -19.38 4.98 -10.73
N GLY A 211 -18.30 4.65 -11.42
CA GLY A 211 -16.94 5.12 -11.19
C GLY A 211 -16.33 4.77 -9.83
N GLY A 212 -15.15 5.29 -9.55
CA GLY A 212 -14.39 4.93 -8.36
C GLY A 212 -13.61 3.62 -8.53
N ASP A 213 -13.12 3.07 -7.43
CA ASP A 213 -12.07 2.05 -7.41
C ASP A 213 -12.37 0.95 -6.37
N MET A 214 -11.56 -0.11 -6.35
CA MET A 214 -11.74 -1.28 -5.50
C MET A 214 -10.44 -1.73 -4.84
N ILE A 215 -10.52 -2.07 -3.56
CA ILE A 215 -9.44 -2.73 -2.80
C ILE A 215 -9.91 -4.08 -2.25
N ALA A 216 -8.98 -4.88 -1.73
CA ALA A 216 -9.28 -6.17 -1.12
C ALA A 216 -8.84 -6.21 0.36
N ASP A 217 -9.56 -7.00 1.16
CA ASP A 217 -9.16 -7.30 2.54
C ASP A 217 -8.40 -8.64 2.66
N ALA A 218 -7.78 -8.84 3.81
CA ALA A 218 -7.02 -10.06 4.12
C ALA A 218 -7.90 -11.31 4.24
N SER A 219 -9.23 -11.15 4.30
CA SER A 219 -10.22 -12.22 4.43
C SER A 219 -10.88 -12.60 3.09
N GLY A 220 -10.45 -11.99 1.98
CA GLY A 220 -10.93 -12.29 0.63
C GLY A 220 -12.19 -11.54 0.22
N ASN A 221 -12.60 -10.50 0.96
CA ASN A 221 -13.65 -9.59 0.51
C ASN A 221 -13.06 -8.45 -0.31
N LEU A 222 -13.89 -7.86 -1.15
CA LEU A 222 -13.57 -6.65 -1.90
C LEU A 222 -14.30 -5.45 -1.28
N TYR A 223 -13.75 -4.26 -1.41
CA TYR A 223 -14.39 -3.02 -0.98
C TYR A 223 -14.42 -2.08 -2.17
N LEU A 224 -15.63 -1.73 -2.61
CA LEU A 224 -15.88 -0.79 -3.69
C LEU A 224 -16.06 0.61 -3.11
N PHE A 225 -15.27 1.55 -3.61
CA PHE A 225 -15.37 2.98 -3.35
C PHE A 225 -15.94 3.61 -4.60
N THR A 226 -17.17 4.09 -4.54
CA THR A 226 -17.82 4.67 -5.72
C THR A 226 -17.32 6.09 -5.94
N MET A 227 -17.50 6.60 -7.17
CA MET A 227 -17.14 7.99 -7.49
C MET A 227 -17.82 9.01 -6.58
N MET A 228 -19.03 8.67 -6.13
CA MET A 228 -19.87 9.47 -5.24
C MET A 228 -19.72 9.08 -3.77
N ARG A 229 -18.54 8.55 -3.40
CA ARG A 229 -18.08 8.33 -2.03
C ARG A 229 -18.84 7.27 -1.23
N GLN A 230 -19.70 6.48 -1.87
CA GLN A 230 -20.32 5.34 -1.22
C GLN A 230 -19.32 4.19 -1.10
N VAL A 231 -19.39 3.44 0.00
CA VAL A 231 -18.54 2.29 0.24
C VAL A 231 -19.39 1.04 0.36
N TYR A 232 -19.06 0.01 -0.41
CA TYR A 232 -19.70 -1.29 -0.37
C TYR A 232 -18.68 -2.39 -0.08
N LYS A 233 -19.00 -3.31 0.85
CA LYS A 233 -18.25 -4.56 1.02
C LYS A 233 -18.86 -5.64 0.12
N ILE A 234 -18.04 -6.25 -0.71
CA ILE A 234 -18.45 -7.27 -1.67
C ILE A 234 -17.85 -8.62 -1.25
N ASN A 235 -18.71 -9.64 -1.14
CA ASN A 235 -18.26 -11.02 -1.10
C ASN A 235 -18.19 -11.56 -2.54
N PRO A 236 -17.02 -11.85 -3.11
CA PRO A 236 -16.90 -12.25 -4.51
C PRO A 236 -17.55 -13.61 -4.82
N ASN A 237 -17.70 -14.50 -3.83
CA ASN A 237 -18.32 -15.81 -4.02
C ASN A 237 -19.84 -15.73 -4.17
N THR A 238 -20.48 -14.80 -3.45
CA THR A 238 -21.93 -14.61 -3.51
C THR A 238 -22.35 -13.42 -4.37
N ARG A 239 -21.41 -12.52 -4.67
CA ARG A 239 -21.59 -11.21 -5.33
C ARG A 239 -22.47 -10.24 -4.54
N LEU A 240 -22.76 -10.52 -3.27
CA LEU A 240 -23.50 -9.62 -2.40
C LEU A 240 -22.63 -8.41 -2.04
N ALA A 241 -23.14 -7.22 -2.32
CA ALA A 241 -22.57 -5.92 -1.97
C ALA A 241 -23.37 -5.32 -0.79
N THR A 242 -22.73 -5.22 0.37
CA THR A 242 -23.29 -4.62 1.58
C THR A 242 -22.85 -3.17 1.69
N PHE A 243 -23.81 -2.25 1.73
CA PHE A 243 -23.56 -0.82 1.93
C PHE A 243 -22.99 -0.56 3.32
N LEU A 244 -21.83 0.11 3.40
CA LEU A 244 -21.16 0.46 4.65
C LEU A 244 -21.39 1.91 5.07
N GLY A 245 -21.69 2.79 4.11
CA GLY A 245 -21.89 4.22 4.34
C GLY A 245 -21.30 5.08 3.22
N GLU A 246 -21.24 6.39 3.50
CA GLU A 246 -20.56 7.38 2.65
C GLU A 246 -19.32 7.92 3.39
N ILE A 247 -18.26 8.21 2.64
CA ILE A 247 -17.05 8.85 3.17
C ILE A 247 -17.39 10.28 3.61
N LYS A 248 -16.98 10.60 4.83
CA LYS A 248 -17.21 11.88 5.52
C LYS A 248 -15.95 12.74 5.49
N ASN A 249 -16.09 14.04 5.77
CA ASN A 249 -14.99 15.01 5.86
C ASN A 249 -14.13 15.11 4.58
N ILE A 250 -14.77 14.97 3.42
CA ILE A 250 -14.17 15.16 2.11
C ILE A 250 -15.03 16.16 1.32
N PRO A 251 -14.44 17.03 0.46
CA PRO A 251 -15.21 18.02 -0.29
C PRO A 251 -16.31 17.37 -1.16
N GLN A 252 -17.45 18.05 -1.28
CA GLN A 252 -18.62 17.53 -1.99
C GLN A 252 -18.35 17.29 -3.49
N ASP A 253 -17.49 18.12 -4.07
CA ASP A 253 -17.02 18.07 -5.46
C ASP A 253 -15.78 17.18 -5.65
N TYR A 254 -15.32 16.50 -4.60
CA TYR A 254 -14.26 15.50 -4.71
C TYR A 254 -14.85 14.16 -5.16
N ASN A 255 -14.53 13.78 -6.39
CA ASN A 255 -14.85 12.48 -6.93
C ASN A 255 -13.75 11.47 -6.57
N ILE A 256 -14.13 10.25 -6.20
CA ILE A 256 -13.16 9.18 -5.96
C ILE A 256 -12.98 8.40 -7.25
N ASN A 257 -11.76 8.24 -7.72
CA ASN A 257 -11.44 7.43 -8.89
C ASN A 257 -10.36 6.39 -8.60
N ALA A 258 -9.59 6.60 -7.55
CA ALA A 258 -8.47 5.75 -7.18
C ALA A 258 -8.55 5.41 -5.69
N ALA A 259 -8.22 4.19 -5.30
CA ALA A 259 -8.16 3.75 -3.92
C ALA A 259 -7.06 2.70 -3.72
N MET A 260 -6.26 2.86 -2.67
CA MET A 260 -5.26 1.84 -2.28
C MET A 260 -5.18 1.69 -0.76
N VAL A 261 -4.79 0.51 -0.30
CA VAL A 261 -4.62 0.22 1.12
C VAL A 261 -3.32 0.84 1.62
N GLU A 262 -3.40 1.75 2.60
CA GLU A 262 -2.21 2.32 3.25
C GLU A 262 -1.70 1.44 4.37
N ASP A 263 -2.62 0.96 5.21
CA ASP A 263 -2.40 0.07 6.35
C ASP A 263 -3.70 -0.71 6.64
N ALA A 264 -3.75 -1.47 7.74
CA ALA A 264 -4.89 -2.35 8.01
C ALA A 264 -6.23 -1.60 8.13
N GLU A 265 -6.25 -0.36 8.61
CA GLU A 265 -7.50 0.38 8.85
C GLU A 265 -7.69 1.55 7.90
N HIS A 266 -6.69 1.90 7.09
CA HIS A 266 -6.73 3.09 6.24
C HIS A 266 -6.53 2.80 4.77
N VAL A 267 -7.28 3.53 3.95
CA VAL A 267 -7.09 3.61 2.50
C VAL A 267 -6.77 5.04 2.09
N ILE A 268 -5.98 5.19 1.04
CA ILE A 268 -5.75 6.47 0.37
C ILE A 268 -6.64 6.50 -0.86
N VAL A 269 -7.45 7.54 -0.99
CA VAL A 269 -8.28 7.80 -2.16
C VAL A 269 -7.79 9.01 -2.94
N GLY A 270 -7.96 8.96 -4.25
CA GLY A 270 -7.57 10.03 -5.17
C GLY A 270 -8.67 10.37 -6.17
N SER A 271 -8.57 11.58 -6.72
CA SER A 271 -9.55 12.16 -7.64
C SER A 271 -9.02 12.27 -9.06
N SER A 272 -9.93 12.11 -10.02
CA SER A 272 -9.62 12.32 -11.43
C SER A 272 -9.72 13.78 -11.88
N THR A 273 -10.26 14.68 -11.06
CA THR A 273 -10.48 16.10 -11.43
C THR A 273 -9.90 17.10 -10.42
N GLN A 274 -9.65 16.68 -9.18
CA GLN A 274 -9.10 17.53 -8.12
C GLN A 274 -7.60 17.28 -7.92
N THR A 275 -6.84 18.37 -7.79
CA THR A 275 -5.38 18.35 -7.58
C THR A 275 -4.96 18.88 -6.21
N THR A 276 -5.94 19.18 -5.34
CA THR A 276 -5.74 19.76 -4.00
C THR A 276 -5.13 18.78 -2.99
N GLY A 277 -5.17 17.48 -3.28
CA GLY A 277 -4.54 16.45 -2.47
C GLY A 277 -5.22 15.09 -2.59
N TYR A 278 -4.61 14.10 -1.99
CA TYR A 278 -5.21 12.79 -1.72
C TYR A 278 -5.77 12.75 -0.30
N TYR A 279 -6.73 11.86 -0.05
CA TYR A 279 -7.37 11.73 1.25
C TYR A 279 -7.12 10.35 1.84
N ARG A 280 -6.74 10.30 3.12
CA ARG A 280 -6.74 9.09 3.92
C ARG A 280 -8.13 8.88 4.49
N VAL A 281 -8.70 7.69 4.34
CA VAL A 281 -10.02 7.30 4.85
C VAL A 281 -9.85 6.16 5.82
N ASN A 282 -10.41 6.28 7.02
CA ASN A 282 -10.51 5.18 7.97
C ASN A 282 -11.67 4.25 7.59
N LEU A 283 -11.40 2.97 7.37
CA LEU A 283 -12.37 1.99 6.85
C LEU A 283 -13.51 1.66 7.82
N THR A 284 -13.31 1.85 9.12
CA THR A 284 -14.31 1.57 10.16
C THR A 284 -15.26 2.75 10.35
N THR A 285 -14.73 3.97 10.35
CA THR A 285 -15.51 5.19 10.66
C THR A 285 -15.96 5.95 9.42
N LEU A 286 -15.33 5.67 8.27
CA LEU A 286 -15.45 6.37 7.00
C LEU A 286 -15.09 7.86 7.08
N GLN A 287 -14.30 8.27 8.09
CA GLN A 287 -13.78 9.63 8.20
C GLN A 287 -12.57 9.81 7.29
N ALA A 288 -12.58 10.86 6.47
CA ALA A 288 -11.45 11.27 5.66
C ALA A 288 -10.61 12.37 6.32
N ALA A 289 -9.32 12.36 6.03
CA ALA A 289 -8.39 13.44 6.34
C ALA A 289 -7.48 13.68 5.13
N ILE A 290 -7.28 14.95 4.76
CA ILE A 290 -6.37 15.29 3.69
C ILE A 290 -4.93 14.91 4.07
N ILE A 291 -4.20 14.34 3.12
CA ILE A 291 -2.77 14.09 3.25
C ILE A 291 -2.08 15.39 2.85
N SER A 292 -1.58 16.15 3.83
CA SER A 292 -1.02 17.48 3.58
C SER A 292 0.23 17.39 2.70
N THR A 293 0.07 17.72 1.41
CA THR A 293 1.16 18.02 0.50
C THR A 293 1.07 19.51 0.18
N ALA A 294 2.14 20.27 0.42
CA ALA A 294 2.23 21.68 0.04
C ALA A 294 2.30 21.90 -1.49
N GLU A 295 2.01 20.87 -2.28
CA GLU A 295 2.14 20.80 -3.74
C GLU A 295 0.89 20.16 -4.36
N GLN A 296 0.63 20.50 -5.64
CA GLN A 296 -0.40 19.88 -6.46
C GLN A 296 -0.13 18.38 -6.65
N VAL A 297 -1.17 17.56 -6.66
CA VAL A 297 -1.09 16.13 -6.96
C VAL A 297 -1.57 15.80 -8.37
N TYR A 298 -1.16 14.65 -8.91
CA TYR A 298 -1.71 14.16 -10.18
C TYR A 298 -3.18 13.80 -10.01
N ASN A 299 -3.98 14.14 -11.01
CA ASN A 299 -5.25 13.47 -11.21
C ASN A 299 -5.00 12.00 -11.53
N VAL A 300 -5.78 11.14 -10.89
CA VAL A 300 -5.60 9.70 -10.90
C VAL A 300 -6.91 9.04 -11.33
N SER A 301 -6.81 8.05 -12.21
CA SER A 301 -7.94 7.22 -12.60
C SER A 301 -8.03 5.91 -11.85
N ASP A 302 -6.93 5.51 -11.19
CA ASP A 302 -6.83 4.27 -10.42
C ASP A 302 -5.54 4.26 -9.57
N PHE A 303 -5.56 3.60 -8.40
CA PHE A 303 -4.37 3.21 -7.64
C PHE A 303 -4.32 1.69 -7.42
N ALA A 304 -3.11 1.11 -7.45
CA ALA A 304 -2.91 -0.28 -7.05
C ALA A 304 -1.68 -0.46 -6.14
N ASN A 305 -1.79 -1.38 -5.18
CA ASN A 305 -0.65 -1.90 -4.43
C ASN A 305 -0.90 -3.35 -4.00
N GLY A 306 0.05 -3.94 -3.26
CA GLY A 306 -0.03 -5.32 -2.79
C GLY A 306 -0.50 -5.47 -1.34
N ASN A 307 -1.06 -4.41 -0.76
CA ASN A 307 -1.50 -4.40 0.63
C ASN A 307 -2.97 -4.82 0.72
N PHE A 308 -3.35 -5.43 1.85
CA PHE A 308 -4.73 -5.83 2.11
C PHE A 308 -5.27 -5.09 3.32
N ALA A 309 -6.52 -4.62 3.22
CA ALA A 309 -7.21 -4.05 4.36
C ALA A 309 -7.40 -5.11 5.45
N PHE A 310 -7.42 -4.66 6.71
CA PHE A 310 -7.54 -5.49 7.90
C PHE A 310 -6.50 -6.61 8.00
N ASP A 311 -5.34 -6.42 7.35
CA ASP A 311 -4.22 -7.32 7.47
C ASP A 311 -3.38 -6.95 8.70
N ASN A 312 -3.69 -7.54 9.85
CA ASN A 312 -2.94 -7.26 11.09
C ASN A 312 -1.46 -7.69 11.02
N ARG A 313 -1.01 -8.36 9.94
CA ARG A 313 0.41 -8.63 9.69
C ARG A 313 1.16 -7.36 9.28
N THR A 314 0.52 -6.43 8.57
CA THR A 314 1.14 -5.15 8.20
C THR A 314 1.27 -4.23 9.42
N ASP A 315 0.28 -4.25 10.31
CA ASP A 315 0.33 -3.54 11.59
C ASP A 315 1.39 -4.09 12.53
N ALA A 316 1.63 -5.40 12.55
CA ALA A 316 2.72 -5.98 13.35
C ALA A 316 4.10 -5.45 12.89
N ILE A 317 4.30 -5.18 11.60
CA ILE A 317 5.57 -4.68 11.05
C ILE A 317 5.68 -3.16 11.25
N ALA A 318 4.60 -2.40 11.03
CA ALA A 318 4.58 -0.94 11.22
C ALA A 318 4.65 -0.54 12.71
N LYS A 319 4.00 -1.30 13.59
CA LYS A 319 4.03 -1.09 15.05
C LYS A 319 5.39 -1.46 15.67
N THR A 320 6.26 -2.14 14.92
CA THR A 320 7.64 -2.41 15.32
C THR A 320 8.59 -1.24 14.96
N LEU A 321 8.18 -0.31 14.09
CA LEU A 321 8.99 0.84 13.65
C LEU A 321 8.67 2.16 14.39
N GLU A 322 7.60 2.19 15.18
CA GLU A 322 7.27 3.27 16.13
C GLU A 322 7.50 2.79 17.58
N THR A 323 8.61 2.10 17.84
CA THR A 323 8.97 1.77 19.22
C THR A 323 9.46 3.05 19.89
N SER A 324 8.74 3.50 20.91
CA SER A 324 9.27 4.47 21.85
C SER A 324 10.60 3.93 22.40
N THR A 325 11.72 4.55 22.03
CA THR A 325 13.06 4.09 22.43
C THR A 325 13.70 5.10 23.37
N VAL A 326 14.50 4.57 24.29
CA VAL A 326 15.37 5.36 25.16
C VAL A 326 16.79 4.82 24.97
N SER A 327 17.74 5.71 24.68
CA SER A 327 19.16 5.35 24.55
C SER A 327 20.00 6.21 25.49
N ALA A 328 21.12 5.65 25.95
CA ALA A 328 22.03 6.30 26.89
C ALA A 328 23.46 6.26 26.32
N TYR A 329 24.05 7.43 26.07
CA TYR A 329 25.38 7.53 25.45
C TYR A 329 26.16 8.78 25.92
N PRO A 330 27.51 8.77 25.86
CA PRO A 330 28.35 7.62 25.52
C PRO A 330 28.35 6.56 26.62
N ASN A 331 28.65 5.32 26.25
CA ASN A 331 28.93 4.22 27.18
C ASN A 331 30.16 3.48 26.65
N PRO A 332 31.34 3.59 27.29
CA PRO A 332 31.59 4.19 28.60
C PRO A 332 31.43 5.72 28.66
N VAL A 333 31.07 6.23 29.84
CA VAL A 333 31.04 7.66 30.19
C VAL A 333 32.43 8.07 30.67
N THR A 334 33.17 8.79 29.84
CA THR A 334 34.55 9.26 30.15
C THR A 334 34.58 10.72 30.63
N THR A 335 33.72 11.56 30.06
CA THR A 335 33.72 13.03 30.30
C THR A 335 32.83 13.48 31.46
N GLY A 336 32.30 12.53 32.24
CA GLY A 336 31.32 12.81 33.30
C GLY A 336 29.97 13.34 32.78
N ARG A 337 29.67 13.15 31.49
CA ARG A 337 28.39 13.55 30.87
C ARG A 337 27.73 12.37 30.18
N LEU A 338 26.47 12.13 30.49
CA LEU A 338 25.62 11.11 29.88
C LEU A 338 24.39 11.77 29.26
N GLN A 339 24.13 11.45 28.00
CA GLN A 339 22.93 11.86 27.27
C GLN A 339 21.92 10.72 27.30
N ILE A 340 20.67 11.06 27.62
CA ILE A 340 19.52 10.15 27.54
C ILE A 340 18.60 10.67 26.44
N GLN A 341 18.57 9.97 25.32
CA GLN A 341 17.74 10.33 24.18
C GLN A 341 16.45 9.51 24.22
N PHE A 342 15.33 10.22 24.18
CA PHE A 342 13.98 9.71 24.04
C PHE A 342 13.55 9.89 22.59
N SER A 343 12.97 8.85 21.98
CA SER A 343 12.39 8.92 20.64
C SER A 343 10.98 8.37 20.67
N ASN A 344 10.01 9.16 20.22
CA ASN A 344 8.58 8.86 20.21
C ASN A 344 8.05 8.38 21.58
N PHE A 345 8.60 8.94 22.66
CA PHE A 345 8.28 8.54 24.03
C PHE A 345 7.01 9.24 24.53
N LYS A 346 6.17 8.53 25.29
CA LYS A 346 4.89 9.04 25.76
C LYS A 346 5.08 10.36 26.55
N ASN A 347 4.23 11.34 26.27
CA ASN A 347 4.24 12.61 26.99
C ASN A 347 3.91 12.38 28.47
N GLY A 348 4.71 12.95 29.37
CA GLY A 348 4.50 12.74 30.80
C GLY A 348 5.64 13.20 31.68
N LYS A 349 5.47 13.03 32.99
CA LYS A 349 6.53 13.23 33.98
C LYS A 349 7.25 11.90 34.20
N TYR A 350 8.58 11.96 34.20
CA TYR A 350 9.45 10.82 34.39
C TYR A 350 10.59 11.17 35.33
N ILE A 351 11.23 10.14 35.85
CA ILE A 351 12.41 10.27 36.70
C ILE A 351 13.52 9.48 36.03
N ILE A 352 14.62 10.16 35.70
CA ILE A 352 15.85 9.49 35.31
C ILE A 352 16.66 9.25 36.58
N MET A 353 17.04 7.99 36.82
CA MET A 353 17.76 7.56 38.00
C MET A 353 19.06 6.86 37.59
N LEU A 354 20.16 7.22 38.24
CA LEU A 354 21.42 6.49 38.15
C LEU A 354 21.67 5.79 39.48
N SER A 355 21.96 4.50 39.47
CA SER A 355 22.25 3.71 40.67
C SER A 355 23.46 2.82 40.49
N GLU A 356 24.13 2.45 41.57
CA GLU A 356 25.07 1.33 41.59
C GLU A 356 24.34 0.01 41.27
N THR A 357 25.07 -1.02 40.83
CA THR A 357 24.48 -2.36 40.61
C THR A 357 23.90 -2.98 41.88
N GLY A 358 24.32 -2.52 43.06
CA GLY A 358 23.75 -2.90 44.36
C GLY A 358 22.46 -2.14 44.74
N GLY A 359 21.91 -1.29 43.87
CA GLY A 359 20.64 -0.59 44.08
C GLY A 359 20.74 0.76 44.80
N LYS A 360 21.94 1.17 45.24
CA LYS A 360 22.15 2.51 45.83
C LYS A 360 22.00 3.60 44.76
N THR A 361 21.04 4.50 44.93
CA THR A 361 20.86 5.65 44.04
C THR A 361 21.99 6.66 44.19
N ILE A 362 22.56 7.08 43.05
CA ILE A 362 23.61 8.09 42.93
C ILE A 362 23.04 9.43 42.47
N LEU A 363 22.10 9.40 41.52
CA LEU A 363 21.47 10.59 40.97
C LEU A 363 20.01 10.31 40.67
N LYS A 364 19.17 11.34 40.84
CA LYS A 364 17.76 11.34 40.48
C LYS A 364 17.42 12.70 39.85
N LYS A 365 16.86 12.68 38.64
CA LYS A 365 16.45 13.89 37.89
C LYS A 365 15.02 13.73 37.42
N GLU A 366 14.14 14.64 37.83
CA GLU A 366 12.78 14.70 37.28
C GLU A 366 12.80 15.42 35.92
N VAL A 367 12.08 14.86 34.95
CA VAL A 367 12.01 15.38 33.58
C VAL A 367 10.57 15.32 33.08
N LYS A 368 10.19 16.29 32.25
CA LYS A 368 8.92 16.27 31.51
C LYS A 368 9.23 15.90 30.07
N ILE A 369 8.75 14.74 29.63
CA ILE A 369 8.92 14.26 28.27
C ILE A 369 7.77 14.75 27.40
N SER A 370 8.08 15.29 26.21
CA SER A 370 7.11 15.78 25.22
C SER A 370 7.40 15.19 23.83
N GLY A 371 7.46 13.85 23.74
CA GLY A 371 7.79 13.13 22.51
C GLY A 371 9.28 12.81 22.43
N SER A 372 9.91 13.16 21.30
CA SER A 372 11.35 12.98 21.09
C SER A 372 12.14 14.11 21.71
N GLN A 373 13.03 13.81 22.65
CA GLN A 373 13.87 14.80 23.33
C GLN A 373 15.16 14.19 23.86
N THR A 374 16.17 15.02 24.17
CA THR A 374 17.43 14.55 24.76
C THR A 374 17.67 15.25 26.09
N GLU A 375 17.99 14.47 27.11
CA GLU A 375 18.30 14.93 28.46
C GLU A 375 19.77 14.72 28.77
N ASN A 376 20.45 15.81 29.16
CA ASN A 376 21.82 15.73 29.63
C ASN A 376 21.86 15.49 31.14
N ILE A 377 22.75 14.58 31.56
CA ILE A 377 22.99 14.20 32.96
C ILE A 377 24.49 14.32 33.24
N SER A 378 24.82 15.11 34.26
CA SER A 378 26.17 15.14 34.83
C SER A 378 26.37 13.94 35.74
N VAL A 379 27.35 13.11 35.43
CA VAL A 379 27.70 11.90 36.18
C VAL A 379 28.95 12.18 37.01
N SER A 380 28.78 12.41 38.31
CA SER A 380 29.86 12.62 39.29
C SER A 380 30.15 11.36 40.11
N ALA A 381 30.11 10.20 39.46
CA ALA A 381 30.32 8.89 40.09
C ALA A 381 31.78 8.40 39.97
N ALA A 382 32.17 7.44 40.80
CA ALA A 382 33.46 6.76 40.67
C ALA A 382 33.51 5.92 39.38
N ALA A 383 34.71 5.50 38.96
CA ALA A 383 34.81 4.55 37.84
C ALA A 383 34.19 3.20 38.26
N GLY A 384 33.33 2.64 37.42
CA GLY A 384 32.58 1.43 37.75
C GLY A 384 31.34 1.23 36.88
N ALA A 385 30.61 0.15 37.13
CA ALA A 385 29.36 -0.15 36.45
C ALA A 385 28.16 0.43 37.22
N TYR A 386 27.26 1.07 36.49
CA TYR A 386 26.05 1.70 37.01
C TYR A 386 24.84 1.30 36.17
N LEU A 387 23.65 1.47 36.74
CA LEU A 387 22.37 1.28 36.07
C LEU A 387 21.71 2.65 35.89
N VAL A 388 21.40 3.00 34.65
CA VAL A 388 20.50 4.13 34.36
C VAL A 388 19.10 3.57 34.15
N SER A 389 18.10 4.17 34.80
CA SER A 389 16.70 3.79 34.70
C SER A 389 15.82 5.01 34.45
N VAL A 390 14.76 4.83 33.66
CA VAL A 390 13.67 5.82 33.54
C VAL A 390 12.43 5.24 34.22
N ILE A 391 11.86 6.01 35.13
CA ILE A 391 10.71 5.61 35.94
C ILE A 391 9.53 6.51 35.59
N ASN A 392 8.36 5.91 35.36
CA ASN A 392 7.13 6.65 35.03
C ASN A 392 6.41 7.17 36.29
N ALA A 393 5.31 7.92 36.08
CA ALA A 393 4.52 8.48 37.18
C ALA A 393 3.88 7.44 38.11
N ASN A 394 3.73 6.19 37.67
CA ASN A 394 3.22 5.08 38.49
C ASN A 394 4.32 4.41 39.32
N GLY A 395 5.58 4.84 39.19
CA GLY A 395 6.73 4.22 39.85
C GLY A 395 7.32 3.02 39.09
N GLU A 396 6.86 2.73 37.88
CA GLU A 396 7.34 1.60 37.08
C GLU A 396 8.59 1.98 36.29
N THR A 397 9.60 1.11 36.27
CA THR A 397 10.78 1.29 35.42
C THR A 397 10.44 0.94 33.98
N VAL A 398 10.43 1.95 33.11
CA VAL A 398 10.06 1.84 31.69
C VAL A 398 11.27 1.75 30.77
N TYR A 399 12.47 2.01 31.28
CA TYR A 399 13.74 1.77 30.62
C TYR A 399 14.81 1.48 31.68
N SER A 400 15.73 0.58 31.38
CA SER A 400 16.91 0.38 32.20
C SER A 400 18.09 -0.08 31.34
N ASN A 401 19.27 0.48 31.58
CA ASN A 401 20.48 0.11 30.86
C ASN A 401 21.71 0.19 31.76
N LYS A 402 22.64 -0.73 31.57
CA LYS A 402 23.92 -0.74 32.28
C LYS A 402 24.90 0.18 31.55
N ILE A 403 25.46 1.13 32.27
CA ILE A 403 26.53 2.00 31.77
C ILE A 403 27.82 1.77 32.54
N ILE A 404 28.94 2.02 31.88
CA ILE A 404 30.26 2.01 32.49
C ILE A 404 30.71 3.46 32.64
N VAL A 405 31.11 3.85 33.83
CA VAL A 405 31.82 5.13 34.07
C VAL A 405 33.30 4.79 34.12
N SER A 406 34.10 5.45 33.29
CA SER A 406 35.56 5.37 33.31
C SER A 406 36.11 6.77 33.49
N LYS A 407 37.26 6.88 34.17
CA LYS A 407 38.03 8.12 34.16
C LYS A 407 39.08 7.97 33.07
N ASP A 408 39.24 9.00 32.25
CA ASP A 408 40.40 9.10 31.36
C ASP A 408 41.70 9.18 32.16
#